data_AF-A0AAU7D4P7-F1
#
_entry.id   AF-A0AAU7D4P7-F1
#
_cell.length_a   1.000
_cell.length_b   1.000
_cell.length_c   1.000
_cell.angle_alpha   90.00
_cell.angle_beta   90.00
_cell.angle_gamma   90.00
#
_symmetry.space_group_name_H-M   'P 1'
#
loop_
_entity.id
_entity.type
_entity.pdbx_description
1 polymer ?
#
loop_
_entity_poly.entity_id
_entity_poly.type
_entity_poly.pdbx_seq_one_letter_code
_entity_poly.pdbx_strand_id
1 'polypeptide(L)'
;MTIAEILLQDFDNEMKGTRTTLERIPEDKPDFKCHDKSMPMGRLAVHVASLPRFGTNILTTPGMDLATTKFPDLVFESREKLLETFDTLAAEARAALAKSSDADLEQHWKFSFGDKLISDMPR
;
A
#
# COMPACT_ATOMS: atom_id res chain seq x y z
N MET A 1 18.41 -16.36 -7.77
CA MET A 1 17.18 -15.74 -7.24
C MET A 1 16.74 -14.71 -8.26
N THR A 2 15.46 -14.69 -8.63
CA THR A 2 14.86 -13.61 -9.41
C THR A 2 14.74 -12.35 -8.56
N ILE A 3 14.49 -11.19 -9.19
CA ILE A 3 14.24 -9.94 -8.48
C ILE A 3 13.03 -10.09 -7.56
N ALA A 4 11.96 -10.73 -8.06
CA ALA A 4 10.75 -11.00 -7.29
C ALA A 4 11.03 -11.87 -6.04
N GLU A 5 11.88 -12.90 -6.14
CA GLU A 5 12.25 -13.75 -4.99
C GLU A 5 12.99 -13.00 -3.89
N ILE A 6 13.79 -11.97 -4.25
CA ILE A 6 14.48 -11.11 -3.28
C ILE A 6 13.48 -10.17 -2.63
N LEU A 7 12.67 -9.46 -3.42
CA LEU A 7 11.69 -8.50 -2.93
C LEU A 7 10.62 -9.16 -2.04
N LEU A 8 10.24 -10.41 -2.31
CA LEU A 8 9.29 -11.15 -1.49
C LEU A 8 9.79 -11.42 -0.07
N GLN A 9 11.11 -11.56 0.14
CA GLN A 9 11.67 -11.77 1.48
C GLN A 9 11.46 -10.53 2.35
N ASP A 10 11.76 -9.35 1.80
CA ASP A 10 11.55 -8.08 2.48
C ASP A 10 10.06 -7.80 2.66
N PHE A 11 9.26 -8.01 1.61
CA PHE A 11 7.81 -7.83 1.66
C PHE A 11 7.17 -8.67 2.77
N ASP A 12 7.50 -9.95 2.87
CA ASP A 12 6.93 -10.85 3.89
C ASP A 12 7.30 -10.44 5.31
N ASN A 13 8.48 -9.85 5.52
CA ASN A 13 8.89 -9.35 6.83
C ASN A 13 8.19 -8.03 7.17
N GLU A 14 8.14 -7.08 6.24
CA GLU A 14 7.52 -5.77 6.42
C GLU A 14 6.00 -5.89 6.64
N MET A 15 5.32 -6.77 5.90
CA MET A 15 3.87 -6.97 6.07
C MET A 15 3.53 -7.54 7.45
N LYS A 16 4.34 -8.47 7.98
CA LYS A 16 4.14 -9.02 9.34
C LYS A 16 4.30 -7.95 10.42
N GLY A 17 5.34 -7.11 10.31
CA GLY A 17 5.58 -6.01 11.25
C GLY A 17 4.49 -4.95 11.19
N THR A 18 4.03 -4.62 9.99
CA THR A 18 2.92 -3.69 9.76
C THR A 18 1.63 -4.23 10.35
N ARG A 19 1.26 -5.48 10.08
CA ARG A 19 0.07 -6.12 10.65
C ARG A 19 0.08 -6.09 12.18
N THR A 20 1.21 -6.48 12.77
CA THR A 20 1.45 -6.46 14.21
C THR A 20 1.24 -5.06 14.80
N THR A 21 1.63 -4.02 14.08
CA THR A 21 1.41 -2.63 14.48
C THR A 21 -0.07 -2.25 14.39
N LEU A 22 -0.75 -2.61 13.30
CA LEU A 22 -2.18 -2.33 13.08
C LEU A 22 -3.07 -3.02 14.13
N GLU A 23 -2.69 -4.21 14.60
CA GLU A 23 -3.37 -4.94 15.70
C GLU A 23 -3.38 -4.18 17.03
N ARG A 24 -2.46 -3.25 17.22
CA ARG A 24 -2.30 -2.47 18.46
C ARG A 24 -2.97 -1.10 18.39
N ILE A 25 -3.64 -0.77 17.29
CA ILE A 25 -4.37 0.50 17.17
C ILE A 25 -5.53 0.52 18.18
N PRO A 26 -5.58 1.55 19.05
CA PRO A 26 -6.64 1.68 20.05
C PRO A 26 -7.96 2.06 19.37
N GLU A 27 -8.95 1.16 19.42
CA GLU A 27 -10.28 1.41 18.86
C GLU A 27 -11.05 2.52 19.57
N ASP A 28 -10.73 2.77 20.85
CA ASP A 28 -11.35 3.80 21.68
C ASP A 28 -10.78 5.21 21.44
N LYS A 29 -9.75 5.35 20.60
CA LYS A 29 -9.04 6.62 20.34
C LYS A 29 -8.77 6.90 18.86
N PRO A 30 -9.76 6.76 17.95
CA PRO A 30 -9.55 7.01 16.52
C PRO A 30 -9.22 8.47 16.23
N ASP A 31 -9.72 9.40 17.05
CA ASP A 31 -9.51 10.84 16.90
C ASP A 31 -8.23 11.38 17.57
N PHE A 32 -7.44 10.50 18.20
CA PHE A 32 -6.19 10.94 18.83
C PHE A 32 -5.24 11.55 17.80
N LYS A 33 -4.67 12.70 18.17
CA LYS A 33 -3.68 13.42 17.38
C LYS A 33 -2.48 13.71 18.28
N CYS A 34 -1.27 13.36 17.82
CA CYS A 34 -0.04 13.73 18.53
C CYS A 34 0.25 15.24 18.49
N HIS A 35 -0.32 15.93 17.50
CA HIS A 35 -0.22 17.37 17.29
C HIS A 35 -1.40 17.85 16.44
N ASP A 36 -1.82 19.12 16.57
CA ASP A 36 -3.01 19.65 15.88
C ASP A 36 -2.92 19.61 14.35
N LYS A 37 -1.70 19.66 13.81
CA LYS A 37 -1.43 19.54 12.36
C LYS A 37 -1.45 18.10 11.84
N SER A 38 -1.40 17.10 12.73
CA SER A 38 -1.37 15.69 12.33
C SER A 38 -2.75 15.20 11.90
N MET A 39 -2.80 14.13 11.11
CA MET A 39 -4.05 13.40 10.87
C MET A 39 -4.45 12.59 12.12
N PRO A 40 -5.75 12.35 12.34
CA PRO A 40 -6.22 11.44 13.40
C PRO A 40 -5.63 10.03 13.27
N MET A 41 -5.40 9.36 14.41
CA MET A 41 -4.85 8.01 14.48
C MET A 41 -5.61 7.01 13.60
N GLY A 42 -6.94 7.01 13.65
CA GLY A 42 -7.78 6.12 12.84
C GLY A 42 -7.56 6.34 11.34
N ARG A 43 -7.51 7.60 10.90
CA ARG A 43 -7.23 7.95 9.49
C ARG A 43 -5.85 7.46 9.05
N LEU A 44 -4.84 7.63 9.90
CA LEU A 44 -3.48 7.16 9.64
C LEU A 44 -3.42 5.62 9.58
N ALA A 45 -4.13 4.93 10.47
CA ALA A 45 -4.20 3.48 10.48
C ALA A 45 -4.78 2.96 9.16
N VAL A 46 -5.92 3.50 8.71
CA VAL A 46 -6.54 3.11 7.43
C VAL A 46 -5.66 3.45 6.25
N HIS A 47 -4.96 4.60 6.29
CA HIS A 47 -4.00 4.95 5.25
C HIS A 47 -2.92 3.87 5.11
N VAL A 48 -2.26 3.50 6.21
CA VAL A 48 -1.22 2.45 6.22
C VAL A 48 -1.78 1.10 5.78
N ALA A 49 -2.96 0.70 6.29
CA ALA A 49 -3.60 -0.55 5.92
C ALA A 49 -3.92 -0.63 4.41
N SER A 50 -4.14 0.51 3.75
CA SER A 50 -4.45 0.57 2.33
C SER A 50 -3.23 0.60 1.39
N LEU A 51 -2.02 0.81 1.93
CA LEU A 51 -0.80 0.99 1.13
C LEU A 51 -0.43 -0.22 0.24
N PRO A 52 -0.65 -1.49 0.63
CA PRO A 52 -0.32 -2.62 -0.25
C PRO A 52 -1.04 -2.56 -1.61
N ARG A 53 -2.18 -1.86 -1.71
CA ARG A 53 -2.88 -1.61 -2.99
C ARG A 53 -1.97 -0.96 -4.04
N PHE A 54 -1.06 -0.08 -3.63
CA PHE A 54 -0.11 0.54 -4.56
C PHE A 54 0.84 -0.49 -5.16
N GLY A 55 1.31 -1.46 -4.37
CA GLY A 55 2.14 -2.56 -4.86
C GLY A 55 1.41 -3.36 -5.95
N THR A 56 0.16 -3.76 -5.70
CA THR A 56 -0.66 -4.41 -6.73
C THR A 56 -0.81 -3.54 -7.97
N ASN A 57 -1.06 -2.24 -7.81
CA ASN A 57 -1.24 -1.33 -8.94
C ASN A 57 0.03 -1.20 -9.79
N ILE A 58 1.20 -1.02 -9.15
CA ILE A 58 2.50 -0.92 -9.84
C ILE A 58 2.78 -2.19 -10.66
N LEU A 59 2.53 -3.36 -10.06
CA LEU A 59 2.85 -4.64 -10.68
C LEU A 59 1.87 -5.01 -11.82
N THR A 60 0.62 -4.56 -11.76
CA THR A 60 -0.44 -5.02 -12.67
C THR A 60 -0.93 -3.99 -13.68
N THR A 61 -0.46 -2.74 -13.60
CA THR A 61 -0.86 -1.67 -14.52
C THR A 61 0.35 -1.10 -15.25
N PRO A 62 0.16 -0.36 -16.36
CA PRO A 62 1.27 0.30 -17.06
C PRO A 62 1.68 1.65 -16.41
N GLY A 63 0.91 2.16 -15.46
CA GLY A 63 1.15 3.47 -14.85
C GLY A 63 -0.01 3.95 -13.98
N MET A 64 0.18 5.07 -13.30
CA MET A 64 -0.84 5.75 -12.49
C MET A 64 -0.80 7.26 -12.73
N ASP A 65 -1.99 7.82 -12.93
CA ASP A 65 -2.21 9.27 -12.90
C ASP A 65 -3.03 9.65 -11.66
N LEU A 66 -2.40 10.39 -10.75
CA LEU A 66 -3.01 10.87 -9.51
C LEU A 66 -4.17 11.84 -9.73
N ALA A 67 -4.23 12.55 -10.86
CA ALA A 67 -5.33 13.47 -11.15
C ALA A 67 -6.65 12.73 -11.42
N THR A 68 -6.57 11.47 -11.88
CA THR A 68 -7.74 10.63 -12.20
C THR A 68 -7.93 9.45 -11.25
N THR A 69 -6.90 9.10 -10.48
CA THR A 69 -6.95 7.97 -9.55
C THR A 69 -7.86 8.27 -8.37
N LYS A 70 -8.85 7.40 -8.16
CA LYS A 70 -9.73 7.47 -6.99
C LYS A 70 -9.06 6.76 -5.81
N PHE A 71 -9.01 7.45 -4.68
CA PHE A 71 -8.55 6.89 -3.42
C PHE A 71 -9.74 6.43 -2.57
N PRO A 72 -9.58 5.35 -1.79
CA PRO A 72 -10.61 4.91 -0.86
C PRO A 72 -10.80 5.94 0.24
N ASP A 73 -11.99 5.96 0.81
CA ASP A 73 -12.27 6.75 1.99
C ASP A 73 -11.44 6.24 3.17
N LEU A 74 -10.73 7.15 3.83
CA LEU A 74 -9.85 6.83 4.96
C LEU A 74 -10.61 6.90 6.28
N VAL A 75 -11.72 6.17 6.37
CA VAL A 75 -12.61 6.11 7.54
C VAL A 75 -12.28 4.86 8.34
N PHE A 76 -11.98 5.04 9.62
CA PHE A 76 -11.72 3.93 10.54
C PHE A 76 -13.02 3.44 11.15
N GLU A 77 -13.38 2.18 10.88
CA GLU A 77 -14.60 1.55 11.39
C GLU A 77 -14.32 0.69 12.63
N SER A 78 -13.39 -0.26 12.51
CA SER A 78 -12.92 -1.12 13.60
C SER A 78 -11.52 -1.65 13.28
N ARG A 79 -10.81 -2.14 14.30
CA ARG A 79 -9.52 -2.81 14.09
C ARG A 79 -9.69 -4.10 13.30
N GLU A 80 -10.79 -4.82 13.52
CA GLU A 80 -11.09 -6.03 12.74
C GLU A 80 -11.18 -5.71 11.24
N LYS A 81 -11.96 -4.67 10.87
CA LYS A 81 -12.09 -4.27 9.46
C LYS A 81 -10.78 -3.75 8.88
N LEU A 82 -10.01 -3.02 9.69
CA LEU A 82 -8.68 -2.55 9.34
C LEU A 82 -7.74 -3.71 8.98
N LEU A 83 -7.71 -4.75 9.82
CA LEU A 83 -6.86 -5.92 9.62
C LEU A 83 -7.32 -6.76 8.44
N GLU A 84 -8.62 -6.98 8.26
CA GLU A 84 -9.17 -7.67 7.08
C GLU A 84 -8.77 -6.96 5.78
N THR A 85 -8.88 -5.63 5.77
CA THR A 85 -8.49 -4.80 4.61
C THR A 85 -7.00 -4.94 4.32
N PHE A 86 -6.16 -4.84 5.34
CA PHE A 86 -4.72 -4.98 5.18
C PHE A 86 -4.33 -6.38 4.68
N ASP A 87 -4.87 -7.43 5.31
CA ASP A 87 -4.55 -8.82 4.97
C ASP A 87 -4.94 -9.13 3.52
N THR A 88 -6.10 -8.64 3.07
CA THR A 88 -6.57 -8.80 1.69
C THR A 88 -5.62 -8.12 0.71
N LEU A 89 -5.32 -6.84 0.91
CA LEU A 89 -4.47 -6.07 0.00
C LEU A 89 -3.02 -6.57 0.00
N ALA A 90 -2.51 -6.99 1.15
CA ALA A 90 -1.17 -7.57 1.27
C ALA A 90 -1.08 -8.91 0.52
N ALA A 91 -2.10 -9.76 0.61
CA ALA A 91 -2.15 -11.03 -0.12
C ALA A 91 -2.20 -10.82 -1.64
N GLU A 92 -2.99 -9.85 -2.11
CA GLU A 92 -3.06 -9.48 -3.54
C GLU A 92 -1.71 -8.99 -4.06
N ALA A 93 -1.08 -8.05 -3.34
CA ALA A 93 0.21 -7.49 -3.72
C ALA A 93 1.31 -8.56 -3.74
N ARG A 94 1.34 -9.42 -2.72
CA ARG A 94 2.27 -10.56 -2.66
C ARG A 94 2.09 -11.51 -3.83
N ALA A 95 0.83 -11.83 -4.17
CA ALA A 95 0.53 -12.71 -5.28
C ALA A 95 0.90 -12.10 -6.65
N ALA A 96 0.74 -10.79 -6.82
CA ALA A 96 1.19 -10.08 -8.01
C ALA A 96 2.72 -10.12 -8.13
N LEU A 97 3.43 -9.86 -7.02
CA LEU A 97 4.90 -9.87 -7.01
C LEU A 97 5.45 -11.26 -7.31
N ALA A 98 4.89 -12.30 -6.70
CA ALA A 98 5.30 -13.69 -6.94
C ALA A 98 5.09 -14.18 -8.38
N LYS A 99 4.21 -13.54 -9.15
CA LYS A 99 3.96 -13.86 -10.57
C LYS A 99 4.80 -13.02 -11.53
N SER A 100 5.46 -11.97 -11.04
CA SER A 100 6.21 -11.04 -11.87
C SER A 100 7.53 -11.65 -12.30
N SER A 101 7.82 -11.63 -13.59
CA SER A 101 9.14 -11.97 -14.12
C SER A 101 10.10 -10.79 -14.01
N ASP A 102 11.40 -11.03 -14.09
CA ASP A 102 12.39 -9.93 -14.11
C ASP A 102 12.14 -8.98 -15.29
N ALA A 103 11.71 -9.50 -16.44
CA ALA A 103 11.34 -8.69 -17.60
C ALA A 103 10.09 -7.82 -17.35
N ASP A 104 9.14 -8.28 -16.52
CA ASP A 104 7.99 -7.45 -16.12
C ASP A 104 8.45 -6.30 -15.21
N LEU A 105 9.38 -6.57 -14.29
CA LEU A 105 9.92 -5.59 -13.37
C LEU A 105 10.82 -4.55 -14.08
N GLU A 106 11.46 -4.91 -15.18
CA GLU A 106 12.20 -3.97 -16.04
C GLU A 106 11.30 -3.05 -16.87
N GLN A 107 10.00 -3.35 -17.00
CA GLN A 107 9.08 -2.49 -17.73
C GLN A 107 8.85 -1.18 -16.98
N HIS A 108 9.06 -0.09 -17.70
CA HIS A 108 8.77 1.26 -17.25
C HIS A 108 7.33 1.41 -16.77
N TRP A 109 7.17 2.05 -15.61
CA TRP A 109 5.89 2.37 -15.00
C TRP A 109 5.75 3.88 -14.84
N LYS A 110 4.80 4.45 -15.58
CA LYS A 110 4.61 5.90 -15.66
C LYS A 110 3.79 6.40 -14.46
N PHE A 111 4.37 7.28 -13.67
CA PHE A 111 3.69 7.97 -12.57
C PHE A 111 3.52 9.46 -12.87
N SER A 112 2.29 9.96 -12.79
CA SER A 112 1.95 11.34 -13.19
C SER A 112 0.87 11.97 -12.32
N PHE A 113 0.74 13.30 -12.45
CA PHE A 113 -0.38 14.08 -11.95
C PHE A 113 -0.87 14.97 -13.10
N GLY A 114 -1.86 14.49 -13.84
CA GLY A 114 -2.29 15.08 -15.11
C GLY A 114 -1.11 15.21 -16.08
N ASP A 115 -0.89 16.42 -16.59
CA ASP A 115 0.20 16.70 -17.54
C ASP A 115 1.60 16.65 -16.90
N LYS A 116 1.70 16.63 -15.56
CA LYS A 116 2.98 16.59 -14.86
C LYS A 116 3.46 15.16 -14.69
N LEU A 117 4.50 14.78 -15.45
CA LEU A 117 5.24 13.55 -15.22
C LEU A 117 5.99 13.64 -13.87
N ILE A 118 5.80 12.65 -13.00
CA ILE A 118 6.50 12.53 -11.72
C ILE A 118 7.66 11.55 -11.86
N SER A 119 7.42 10.39 -12.46
CA SER A 119 8.44 9.35 -12.69
C SER A 119 8.08 8.49 -13.90
N ASP A 120 9.09 7.96 -14.55
CA ASP A 120 9.00 6.96 -15.62
C ASP A 120 10.24 6.05 -15.52
N MET A 121 10.17 5.07 -14.63
CA MET A 121 11.28 4.17 -14.27
C MET A 121 10.78 2.72 -14.27
N PRO A 122 11.68 1.72 -14.36
CA PRO A 122 11.33 0.32 -14.11
C PRO A 122 10.55 0.15 -12.79
N ARG A 123 9.61 -0.80 -12.79
CA ARG A 123 8.62 -0.97 -11.72
C ARG A 123 9.13 -1.73 -10.51
#